data_AF-S6B794-F1
#
_entry.id   AF-S6B794-F1
#
_cell.length_a   1.000
_cell.length_b   1.000
_cell.length_c   1.000
_cell.angle_alpha   90.00
_cell.angle_beta   90.00
_cell.angle_gamma   90.00
#
_symmetry.space_group_name_H-M   'P 1'
#
loop_
_entity.id
_entity.type
_entity.pdbx_description
1 polymer ?
#
loop_
_entity_poly.entity_id
_entity_poly.type
_entity_poly.pdbx_seq_one_letter_code
_entity_poly.pdbx_strand_id
1 'polypeptide(L)'
;MMESMDLRPYDTVYVTQLKLQDAIFVSISPVESSFFALSAPKAVLEEHLKQYSSLTRGTTIQITHEGITYHLRVNRIETEHCKDAECASIQDTDVS
;
A
#
# COMPACT_ATOMS: atom_id res chain seq x y z
N MET A 1 6.63 0.44 9.04
CA MET A 1 7.91 0.50 8.30
C MET A 1 9.07 -0.12 9.09
N MET A 2 9.34 0.27 10.35
CA MET A 2 10.40 -0.40 11.13
C MET A 2 10.09 -1.86 11.45
N GLU A 3 8.86 -2.18 11.88
CA GLU A 3 8.43 -3.57 12.15
C GLU A 3 8.40 -4.41 10.88
N SER A 4 8.00 -3.84 9.74
CA SER A 4 7.99 -4.55 8.46
C SER A 4 9.40 -4.85 7.91
N MET A 5 10.42 -4.14 8.38
CA MET A 5 11.81 -4.32 7.95
C MET A 5 12.69 -4.95 9.05
N ASP A 6 12.09 -5.39 10.16
CA ASP A 6 12.77 -5.94 11.35
C ASP A 6 13.92 -5.07 11.88
N LEU A 7 13.80 -3.75 11.74
CA LEU A 7 14.88 -2.81 12.05
C LEU A 7 14.95 -2.53 13.56
N ARG A 8 16.17 -2.55 14.10
CA ARG A 8 16.44 -2.17 15.50
C ARG A 8 17.00 -0.75 15.59
N PRO A 9 16.87 -0.07 16.74
CA PRO A 9 17.59 1.18 16.97
C PRO A 9 19.09 0.98 16.72
N TYR A 10 19.74 1.93 16.04
CA TYR A 10 21.15 1.90 15.61
C TYR A 10 21.48 1.02 14.39
N ASP A 11 20.49 0.43 13.69
CA ASP A 11 20.77 -0.24 12.41
C ASP A 11 21.13 0.75 11.29
N THR A 12 22.04 0.32 10.42
CA THR A 12 22.44 1.09 9.23
C THR A 12 21.54 0.72 8.06
N VAL A 13 20.76 1.68 7.57
CA VAL A 13 19.90 1.52 6.40
C VAL A 13 20.53 2.20 5.18
N TYR A 14 20.57 1.48 4.06
CA TYR A 14 20.99 2.04 2.77
C TYR A 14 19.78 2.58 2.03
N VAL A 15 19.77 3.88 1.79
CA VAL A 15 18.71 4.55 1.03
C VAL A 15 19.25 4.85 -0.36
N THR A 16 18.66 4.23 -1.38
CA THR A 16 18.94 4.51 -2.78
C THR A 16 17.72 5.12 -3.44
N GLN A 17 17.95 6.06 -4.35
CA GLN A 17 16.89 6.65 -5.15
C GLN A 17 16.61 5.76 -6.35
N LEU A 18 15.43 5.15 -6.35
CA LEU A 18 14.91 4.40 -7.49
C LEU A 18 13.76 5.20 -8.09
N LYS A 19 13.77 5.39 -9.42
CA LYS A 19 12.57 5.84 -10.12
C LYS A 19 11.62 4.66 -10.24
N LEU A 20 10.64 4.61 -9.34
CA LEU A 20 9.54 3.65 -9.45
C LEU A 20 8.62 4.06 -10.60
N GLN A 21 8.12 3.06 -11.31
CA GLN A 21 7.09 3.27 -12.31
C GLN A 21 5.74 3.48 -11.63
N ASP A 22 4.85 4.21 -12.29
CA ASP A 22 3.51 4.45 -11.79
C ASP A 22 2.69 3.16 -11.87
N ALA A 23 1.96 2.88 -10.79
CA ALA A 23 1.06 1.74 -10.73
C ALA A 23 -0.18 2.04 -11.59
N ILE A 24 -0.49 1.14 -12.52
CA ILE A 24 -1.73 1.20 -13.31
C ILE A 24 -2.84 0.45 -12.59
N PHE A 25 -2.50 -0.69 -11.98
CA PHE A 25 -3.47 -1.52 -11.30
C PHE A 25 -2.89 -2.09 -10.03
N VAL A 26 -3.64 -2.01 -8.94
CA VAL A 26 -3.24 -2.57 -7.65
C VAL A 26 -4.36 -3.44 -7.12
N SER A 27 -4.05 -4.70 -6.89
CA SER A 27 -4.95 -5.64 -6.23
C SER A 27 -4.62 -5.71 -4.74
N ILE A 28 -5.51 -5.16 -3.93
CA ILE A 28 -5.40 -5.14 -2.47
C ILE A 28 -6.50 -6.03 -1.91
N SER A 29 -6.16 -6.86 -0.93
CA SER A 29 -7.12 -7.73 -0.24
C SER A 29 -7.13 -7.43 1.25
N PRO A 30 -8.30 -7.15 1.85
CA PRO A 30 -8.40 -6.97 3.29
C PRO A 30 -8.12 -8.29 3.99
N VAL A 31 -7.33 -8.24 5.06
CA VAL A 31 -7.06 -9.41 5.91
C VAL A 31 -8.27 -9.73 6.78
N GLU A 32 -9.01 -8.69 7.19
CA GLU A 32 -10.24 -8.82 7.97
C GLU A 32 -11.49 -8.51 7.16
N SER A 33 -12.52 -9.36 7.30
CA SER A 33 -13.85 -9.13 6.76
C SER A 33 -14.54 -7.87 7.32
N SER A 34 -14.03 -7.32 8.42
CA SER A 34 -14.48 -6.07 9.05
C SER A 34 -14.42 -4.88 8.08
N PHE A 35 -13.51 -4.90 7.10
CA PHE A 35 -13.43 -3.86 6.07
C PHE A 35 -14.65 -3.84 5.15
N PHE A 36 -15.29 -4.99 4.93
CA PHE A 36 -16.50 -5.10 4.08
C PHE A 36 -17.75 -4.55 4.78
N ALA A 37 -17.70 -4.37 6.11
CA ALA A 37 -18.78 -3.79 6.90
C ALA A 37 -18.81 -2.25 6.85
N LEU A 38 -17.76 -1.61 6.30
CA LEU A 38 -17.76 -0.17 6.06
C LEU A 38 -18.81 0.20 5.01
N SER A 39 -19.46 1.35 5.19
CA SER A 39 -20.49 1.85 4.25
C SER A 39 -19.88 2.21 2.89
N ALA A 40 -18.62 2.65 2.86
CA ALA A 40 -17.90 3.05 1.65
C ALA A 40 -16.43 2.60 1.67
N PRO A 41 -16.14 1.28 1.58
CA PRO A 41 -14.79 0.75 1.73
C PRO A 41 -13.84 1.27 0.64
N LYS A 42 -14.34 1.53 -0.57
CA LYS A 42 -13.54 2.11 -1.66
C LYS A 42 -13.06 3.53 -1.35
N ALA A 43 -13.94 4.41 -0.90
CA ALA A 43 -13.59 5.81 -0.63
C ALA A 43 -12.57 5.93 0.52
N VAL A 44 -12.73 5.12 1.57
CA VAL A 44 -11.76 5.05 2.68
C VAL A 44 -10.41 4.53 2.20
N LEU A 45 -10.41 3.52 1.34
CA LEU A 45 -9.19 3.01 0.73
C LEU A 45 -8.47 4.10 -0.07
N GLU A 46 -9.20 4.83 -0.92
CA GLU A 46 -8.65 5.90 -1.74
C GLU A 46 -8.07 7.05 -0.93
N GLU A 47 -8.80 7.52 0.09
CA GLU A 47 -8.35 8.63 0.94
C GLU A 47 -7.04 8.28 1.64
N HIS A 48 -6.93 7.06 2.16
CA HIS A 48 -5.69 6.60 2.79
C HIS A 48 -4.60 6.28 1.77
N LEU A 49 -4.91 5.68 0.62
CA LEU A 49 -3.93 5.40 -0.43
C LEU A 49 -3.28 6.69 -0.95
N LYS A 50 -4.02 7.79 -1.06
CA LYS A 50 -3.47 9.12 -1.42
C LYS A 50 -2.36 9.60 -0.48
N GLN A 51 -2.35 9.13 0.77
CA GLN A 51 -1.29 9.47 1.73
C GLN A 51 0.00 8.67 1.52
N TYR A 52 -0.07 7.55 0.79
CA TYR A 52 1.09 6.74 0.47
C TYR A 52 1.64 7.17 -0.90
N SER A 53 2.95 7.39 -0.98
CA SER A 53 3.62 7.72 -2.25
C SER A 53 4.04 6.47 -3.04
N SER A 54 4.17 5.33 -2.36
CA SER A 54 4.64 4.08 -2.97
C SER A 54 4.04 2.87 -2.28
N LEU A 55 3.78 1.83 -3.06
CA LEU A 55 3.31 0.53 -2.58
C LEU A 55 4.32 -0.56 -2.89
N THR A 56 4.39 -1.54 -1.99
CA THR A 56 5.25 -2.72 -2.14
C THR A 56 4.39 -3.97 -2.06
N ARG A 57 4.57 -4.88 -3.02
CA ARG A 57 3.84 -6.14 -3.09
C ARG A 57 4.14 -6.98 -1.84
N GLY A 58 3.11 -7.61 -1.30
CA GLY A 58 3.22 -8.44 -0.10
C GLY A 58 3.28 -7.64 1.21
N THR A 59 3.35 -6.31 1.15
CA THR A 59 3.29 -5.46 2.34
C THR A 59 1.86 -5.38 2.86
N THR A 60 1.74 -5.32 4.18
CA THR A 60 0.47 -5.07 4.86
C THR A 60 0.39 -3.60 5.23
N ILE A 61 -0.57 -2.90 4.65
CA ILE A 61 -0.90 -1.51 4.92
C ILE A 61 -1.90 -1.48 6.07
N GLN A 62 -1.72 -0.56 7.00
CA GLN A 62 -2.65 -0.34 8.08
C GLN A 62 -3.46 0.92 7.79
N ILE A 63 -4.78 0.79 7.82
CA ILE A 63 -5.72 1.90 7.61
C ILE A 63 -6.52 2.06 8.89
N THR A 64 -6.51 3.26 9.47
CA THR A 64 -7.30 3.54 10.68
C THR A 64 -8.47 4.44 10.31
N HIS A 65 -9.69 3.91 10.41
CA HIS A 65 -10.91 4.64 10.08
C HIS A 65 -11.92 4.52 11.24
N GLU A 66 -12.47 5.66 11.66
CA GLU A 66 -13.42 5.75 12.79
C GLU A 66 -12.93 5.07 14.09
N GLY A 67 -11.62 5.06 14.32
CA GLY A 67 -10.99 4.44 15.50
C GLY A 67 -10.77 2.93 15.40
N ILE A 68 -11.08 2.31 14.25
CA ILE A 68 -10.79 0.90 13.96
C ILE A 68 -9.61 0.82 13.00
N THR A 69 -8.58 0.06 13.37
CA THR A 69 -7.41 -0.21 12.52
C THR A 69 -7.64 -1.48 11.72
N TYR A 70 -7.68 -1.35 10.40
CA TYR A 70 -7.81 -2.43 9.44
C TYR A 70 -6.45 -2.75 8.82
N HIS A 71 -6.21 -4.04 8.56
CA HIS A 71 -5.02 -4.51 7.86
C HIS A 71 -5.37 -4.95 6.44
N LEU A 72 -4.69 -4.35 5.48
CA LEU A 72 -4.88 -4.62 4.06
C LEU A 72 -3.59 -5.12 3.45
N ARG A 73 -3.64 -6.27 2.80
CA ARG A 73 -2.49 -6.87 2.16
C ARG A 73 -2.47 -6.54 0.68
N VAL A 74 -1.33 -6.03 0.21
CA VAL A 74 -1.11 -5.82 -1.22
C VAL A 74 -0.76 -7.15 -1.85
N ASN A 75 -1.67 -7.70 -2.66
CA ASN A 75 -1.46 -8.98 -3.32
C ASN A 75 -0.70 -8.82 -4.63
N ARG A 76 -1.06 -7.83 -5.44
CA ARG A 76 -0.47 -7.63 -6.76
C ARG A 76 -0.40 -6.17 -7.15
N ILE A 77 0.67 -5.80 -7.85
CA ILE A 77 0.88 -4.48 -8.41
C ILE A 77 1.25 -4.68 -9.89
N GLU A 78 0.57 -3.95 -10.77
CA GLU A 78 0.84 -3.91 -12.20
C GLU A 78 1.21 -2.47 -12.60
N THR A 79 2.32 -2.34 -13.31
CA THR A 79 2.81 -1.08 -13.89
C THR A 79 2.76 -1.16 -15.42
N GLU A 80 2.98 -0.04 -16.09
CA GLU A 80 2.96 0.04 -17.57
C GLU A 80 3.90 -0.95 -18.25
N HIS A 81 5.10 -1.13 -17.70
CA HIS A 81 6.10 -2.01 -18.29
C HIS A 81 6.19 -3.38 -17.62
N CYS A 82 5.59 -3.58 -16.44
CA CYS A 82 5.71 -4.81 -15.68
C CYS A 82 4.40 -5.22 -14.99
N LYS A 83 3.83 -6.36 -15.41
CA LYS A 83 2.59 -6.93 -14.85
C LYS A 83 2.75 -7.58 -13.46
N ASP A 84 3.93 -7.44 -12.85
CA ASP A 84 4.25 -8.02 -11.55
C ASP A 84 5.41 -7.26 -10.89
N ALA A 85 5.23 -5.94 -10.75
CA ALA A 85 6.24 -5.11 -10.10
C ALA A 85 6.25 -5.39 -8.59
N GLU A 86 7.44 -5.52 -8.01
CA GLU A 86 7.58 -5.66 -6.54
C GLU A 86 7.25 -4.35 -5.82
N CYS A 87 7.47 -3.22 -6.48
CA CYS A 87 7.19 -1.91 -5.94
C CYS A 87 6.75 -0.96 -7.07
N ALA A 88 5.82 -0.06 -6.75
CA ALA A 88 5.37 0.97 -7.68
C ALA A 88 5.07 2.27 -6.95
N SER A 89 5.18 3.38 -7.68
CA SER A 89 4.74 4.69 -7.25
C SER A 89 3.23 4.79 -7.43
N ILE A 90 2.54 5.41 -6.48
CA ILE A 90 1.10 5.71 -6.57
C ILE A 90 0.83 7.22 -6.37
N GLN A 91 1.85 8.05 -6.59
CA GLN A 91 1.67 9.49 -6.61
C GLN A 91 0.67 9.85 -7.73
N ASP A 92 -0.42 10.50 -7.35
CA ASP A 92 -1.46 11.01 -8.26
C ASP A 92 -2.41 9.95 -8.87
N THR A 93 -2.61 8.79 -8.21
CA THR A 93 -3.62 7.83 -8.66
C THR A 93 -5.04 8.37 -8.46
N ASP A 94 -5.70 8.76 -9.57
CA ASP A 94 -7.16 8.75 -9.71
C ASP A 94 -7.63 7.29 -9.72
N VAL A 95 -8.31 6.84 -8.66
CA VAL A 95 -9.06 5.58 -8.71
C VAL A 95 -10.33 5.84 -9.52
N SER A 96 -10.50 5.08 -10.61
CA SER A 96 -11.74 5.03 -11.40
C SER A 96 -12.51 3.73 -11.13
#